data_AF-U1LV36-F1
#
_entry.id   AF-U1LV36-F1
#
_cell.length_a   1.000
_cell.length_b   1.000
_cell.length_c   1.000
_cell.angle_alpha   90.00
_cell.angle_beta   90.00
_cell.angle_gamma   90.00
#
_symmetry.space_group_name_H-M   'P 1'
#
loop_
_entity.id
_entity.type
_entity.pdbx_description
1 polymer ?
#
loop_
_entity_poly.entity_id
_entity_poly.type
_entity_poly.pdbx_seq_one_letter_code
_entity_poly.pdbx_strand_id
1 'polypeptide(L)'
;MTYELLTADHDLKAGDRISLKVEANGEQRDGFITEFEDAGFWIRFDDDIENEDFIDYRDNLLVALISRPIDVAATYPELASYERLTKELQYRVYQGFTVEGVEASADQIDVHIKLIEDGQTFTQTLRSSFDQDTEHVRYI
;
A
#
# COMPACT_ATOMS: atom_id res chain seq x y z
N MET A 1 -4.95 6.52 17.32
CA MET A 1 -3.95 5.48 17.04
C MET A 1 -3.36 5.03 18.37
N THR A 2 -3.25 3.73 18.60
CA THR A 2 -2.79 3.15 19.88
C THR A 2 -1.60 2.24 19.58
N TYR A 3 -0.52 2.39 20.34
CA TYR A 3 0.67 1.56 20.19
C TYR A 3 0.62 0.38 21.15
N GLU A 4 1.02 -0.79 20.65
CA GLU A 4 1.10 -2.05 21.39
C GLU A 4 2.44 -2.71 21.12
N LEU A 5 2.86 -3.62 22.00
CA LEU A 5 4.08 -4.40 21.75
C LEU A 5 3.91 -5.23 20.48
N LEU A 6 4.88 -5.14 19.58
CA LEU A 6 4.90 -5.94 18.37
C LEU A 6 5.20 -7.40 18.71
N THR A 7 4.35 -8.30 18.24
CA THR A 7 4.43 -9.75 18.44
C THR A 7 3.91 -10.45 17.20
N ALA A 8 4.23 -11.74 17.05
CA ALA A 8 3.77 -12.56 15.93
C ALA A 8 2.24 -12.83 15.95
N ASP A 9 1.56 -12.55 17.06
CA ASP A 9 0.12 -12.82 17.22
C ASP A 9 -0.78 -11.67 16.71
N HIS A 10 -0.18 -10.56 16.24
CA HIS A 10 -0.97 -9.47 15.65
C HIS A 10 -1.65 -9.90 14.34
N ASP A 11 -2.90 -9.49 14.13
CA ASP A 11 -3.58 -9.61 12.83
C ASP A 11 -3.09 -8.53 11.86
N LEU A 12 -1.78 -8.50 11.57
CA LEU A 12 -1.21 -7.67 10.52
C LEU A 12 -1.15 -8.45 9.20
N LYS A 13 -1.26 -7.73 8.08
CA LYS A 13 -1.30 -8.30 6.73
C LYS A 13 -0.42 -7.51 5.77
N ALA A 14 0.03 -8.16 4.70
CA ALA A 14 0.75 -7.46 3.64
C ALA A 14 -0.13 -6.33 3.10
N GLY A 15 0.45 -5.16 2.94
CA GLY A 15 -0.23 -3.92 2.61
C GLY A 15 -0.66 -3.08 3.81
N ASP A 16 -0.84 -3.66 5.01
CA ASP A 16 -1.22 -2.88 6.19
C ASP A 16 -0.19 -1.74 6.39
N ARG A 17 -0.71 -0.52 6.54
CA ARG A 17 0.10 0.65 6.90
C ARG A 17 0.21 0.68 8.40
N ILE A 18 1.44 0.70 8.90
CA ILE A 18 1.74 0.66 10.32
C ILE A 18 2.70 1.78 10.70
N SER A 19 2.66 2.16 11.97
CA SER A 19 3.65 3.02 12.60
C SER A 19 4.47 2.18 13.57
N LEU A 20 5.80 2.28 13.49
CA LEU A 20 6.75 1.55 14.33
C LEU A 20 7.59 2.52 15.16
N LYS A 21 7.89 2.15 16.42
CA LYS A 21 8.87 2.85 17.26
C LYS A 21 9.47 1.95 18.32
N VAL A 22 10.70 2.26 18.76
CA VAL A 22 11.48 1.42 19.70
C VAL A 22 10.92 1.45 21.12
N GLU A 23 10.37 2.58 21.55
CA GLU A 23 9.79 2.77 22.89
C GLU A 23 8.69 3.84 22.83
N ALA A 24 7.96 4.07 23.93
CA ALA A 24 6.86 5.05 23.97
C ALA A 24 7.27 6.46 23.51
N ASN A 25 8.51 6.87 23.80
CA ASN A 25 9.07 8.18 23.45
C ASN A 25 10.07 8.12 22.28
N GLY A 26 10.24 6.96 21.64
CA GLY A 26 11.13 6.80 20.50
C GLY A 26 10.61 7.53 19.26
N GLU A 27 11.51 7.74 18.30
CA GLU A 27 11.14 8.21 16.96
C GLU A 27 10.21 7.19 16.30
N GLN A 28 9.15 7.70 15.68
CA GLN A 28 8.20 6.88 14.94
C GLN A 28 8.55 6.90 13.45
N ARG A 29 8.39 5.77 12.79
CA ARG A 29 8.47 5.67 11.34
C ARG A 29 7.24 4.94 10.83
N ASP A 30 6.64 5.52 9.79
CA ASP A 30 5.43 5.01 9.15
C ASP A 30 5.80 4.32 7.85
N GLY A 31 5.08 3.25 7.51
CA GLY A 31 5.34 2.46 6.33
C GLY A 31 4.26 1.43 6.08
N PHE A 32 4.47 0.56 5.09
CA PHE A 32 3.56 -0.55 4.79
C PHE A 32 4.32 -1.88 4.69
N ILE A 33 3.68 -2.93 5.20
CA ILE A 33 4.23 -4.27 5.18
C ILE A 33 4.21 -4.81 3.75
N THR A 34 5.32 -5.33 3.25
CA THR A 34 5.38 -5.90 1.91
C THR A 34 5.25 -7.41 1.91
N GLU A 35 5.85 -8.09 2.90
CA GLU A 35 5.91 -9.54 2.98
C GLU A 35 6.08 -10.02 4.44
N PHE A 36 5.59 -11.22 4.76
CA PHE A 36 5.75 -11.86 6.07
C PHE A 36 6.72 -13.04 6.02
N GLU A 37 7.48 -13.20 7.10
CA GLU A 37 8.28 -14.40 7.37
C GLU A 37 8.01 -14.92 8.79
N ASP A 38 8.48 -16.13 9.11
CA ASP A 38 8.25 -16.77 10.41
C ASP A 38 8.70 -15.90 11.61
N ALA A 39 9.79 -15.14 11.43
CA ALA A 39 10.41 -14.35 12.49
C ALA A 39 10.02 -12.86 12.49
N GLY A 40 9.26 -12.40 11.50
CA GLY A 40 9.05 -10.97 11.29
C GLY A 40 8.34 -10.64 9.98
N PHE A 41 8.60 -9.43 9.48
CA PHE A 41 8.07 -8.99 8.19
C PHE A 41 8.98 -7.94 7.55
N TRP A 42 8.87 -7.81 6.24
CA TRP A 42 9.50 -6.77 5.46
C TRP A 42 8.58 -5.54 5.38
N ILE A 43 9.17 -4.36 5.54
CA ILE A 43 8.46 -3.08 5.48
C ILE A 43 9.20 -2.11 4.57
N ARG A 44 8.45 -1.29 3.84
CA ARG A 44 8.97 -0.06 3.23
C ARG A 44 8.47 1.13 4.02
N PHE A 45 9.39 1.95 4.50
CA PHE A 45 9.06 3.16 5.21
C PHE A 45 8.81 4.31 4.23
N ASP A 46 7.93 5.24 4.60
CA ASP A 46 7.57 6.38 3.76
C ASP A 46 8.76 7.31 3.51
N ASP A 47 9.72 7.37 4.45
CA ASP A 47 10.96 8.14 4.34
C ASP A 47 12.07 7.42 3.53
N ASP A 48 11.91 6.14 3.21
CA ASP A 48 12.86 5.32 2.44
C ASP A 48 12.15 4.27 1.58
N ILE A 49 11.31 4.73 0.65
CA ILE A 49 10.42 3.89 -0.17
C ILE A 49 11.16 2.94 -1.13
N GLU A 50 12.43 3.21 -1.41
CA GLU A 50 13.25 2.45 -2.38
C GLU A 50 13.88 1.21 -1.75
N ASN A 51 13.91 1.13 -0.42
CA ASN A 51 14.53 0.04 0.32
C ASN A 51 13.51 -0.69 1.20
N GLU A 52 13.81 -1.96 1.48
CA GLU A 52 13.04 -2.78 2.41
C GLU A 52 13.88 -3.06 3.65
N ASP A 53 13.26 -2.85 4.81
CA ASP A 53 13.82 -3.20 6.11
C ASP A 53 13.12 -4.44 6.64
N PHE A 54 13.87 -5.35 7.25
CA PHE A 54 13.30 -6.48 7.96
C PHE A 54 13.06 -6.11 9.43
N ILE A 55 11.86 -6.37 9.93
CA ILE A 55 11.47 -6.13 11.31
C ILE A 55 11.32 -7.48 12.02
N ASP A 56 12.19 -7.73 13.00
CA ASP A 56 12.15 -8.97 13.78
C ASP A 56 11.24 -8.79 15.01
N TYR A 57 10.39 -9.77 15.29
CA TYR A 57 9.53 -9.74 16.48
C TYR A 57 10.31 -9.68 17.80
N ARG A 58 11.61 -10.03 17.79
CA ARG A 58 12.50 -9.97 18.95
C ARG A 58 13.06 -8.58 19.23
N ASP A 59 12.87 -7.62 18.33
CA ASP A 59 13.39 -6.26 18.47
C ASP A 59 12.62 -5.43 19.52
N ASN A 60 11.55 -5.99 20.09
CA ASN A 60 10.72 -5.37 21.14
C ASN A 60 10.14 -4.01 20.75
N LEU A 61 9.84 -3.83 19.46
CA LEU A 61 9.23 -2.59 18.96
C LEU A 61 7.77 -2.45 19.42
N LEU A 62 7.29 -1.22 19.40
CA LEU A 62 5.88 -0.90 19.46
C LEU A 62 5.33 -0.69 18.05
N VAL A 63 4.13 -1.23 17.80
CA VAL A 63 3.42 -1.11 16.53
C VAL A 63 2.05 -0.49 16.73
N ALA A 64 1.59 0.29 15.75
CA ALA A 64 0.21 0.71 15.65
C ALA A 64 -0.27 0.57 14.20
N LEU A 65 -1.44 -0.03 13.98
CA LEU A 65 -2.09 -0.03 12.67
C LEU A 65 -2.60 1.39 12.35
N ILE A 66 -2.13 1.94 11.23
CA ILE A 66 -2.58 3.23 10.69
C ILE A 66 -3.83 2.99 9.85
N SER A 67 -3.73 2.11 8.86
CA SER A 67 -4.83 1.74 7.99
C SER A 67 -4.62 0.37 7.37
N ARG A 68 -5.73 -0.27 7.01
CA ARG A 68 -5.75 -1.47 6.19
C ARG A 68 -6.21 -1.06 4.79
N PRO A 69 -5.36 -1.16 3.77
CA PRO A 69 -5.77 -0.85 2.41
C PRO A 69 -6.82 -1.86 1.95
N ILE A 70 -7.62 -1.44 0.98
CA ILE A 70 -8.55 -2.34 0.30
C ILE A 70 -7.79 -3.39 -0.54
N ASP A 71 -8.42 -4.54 -0.70
CA ASP A 71 -8.05 -5.49 -1.75
C ASP A 71 -8.63 -4.98 -3.06
N VAL A 72 -7.77 -4.51 -3.96
CA VAL A 72 -8.17 -3.89 -5.23
C VAL A 72 -8.89 -4.90 -6.12
N ALA A 73 -8.40 -6.14 -6.19
CA ALA A 73 -8.99 -7.16 -7.06
C ALA A 73 -10.38 -7.57 -6.57
N ALA A 74 -10.59 -7.62 -5.25
CA ALA A 74 -11.90 -7.89 -4.67
C ALA A 74 -12.85 -6.68 -4.75
N THR A 75 -12.33 -5.46 -4.66
CA THR A 75 -13.14 -4.23 -4.61
C THR A 75 -13.56 -3.75 -6.00
N TYR A 76 -12.71 -3.91 -7.01
CA TYR A 76 -12.92 -3.43 -8.37
C TYR A 76 -12.85 -4.59 -9.39
N PRO A 77 -13.88 -5.45 -9.44
CA PRO A 77 -13.89 -6.62 -10.33
C PRO A 77 -13.81 -6.24 -11.82
N GLU A 78 -14.20 -5.02 -12.19
CA GLU A 78 -14.04 -4.48 -13.55
C GLU A 78 -12.58 -4.35 -13.99
N LEU A 79 -11.62 -4.33 -13.05
CA LEU A 79 -10.19 -4.31 -13.34
C LEU A 79 -9.61 -5.70 -13.58
N ALA A 80 -10.40 -6.77 -13.46
CA ALA A 80 -9.89 -8.16 -13.52
C ALA A 80 -9.17 -8.52 -14.83
N SER A 81 -9.53 -7.87 -15.95
CA SER A 81 -8.82 -8.06 -17.23
C SER A 81 -7.54 -7.24 -17.36
N TYR A 82 -7.25 -6.35 -16.40
CA TYR A 82 -6.13 -5.41 -16.40
C TYR A 82 -5.18 -5.77 -15.24
N GLU A 83 -4.46 -6.89 -15.38
CA GLU A 83 -3.63 -7.46 -14.31
C GLU A 83 -2.51 -6.52 -13.86
N ARG A 84 -1.83 -5.85 -14.81
CA ARG A 84 -0.74 -4.91 -14.50
C ARG A 84 -1.28 -3.67 -13.81
N LEU A 85 -2.43 -3.15 -14.27
CA LEU A 85 -3.09 -2.03 -13.61
C LEU A 85 -3.49 -2.39 -12.18
N THR A 86 -4.12 -3.55 -12.00
CA THR A 86 -4.56 -4.03 -10.69
C THR A 86 -3.39 -4.14 -9.73
N LYS A 87 -2.25 -4.70 -10.19
CA LYS A 87 -1.04 -4.79 -9.38
C LYS A 87 -0.46 -3.43 -9.02
N GLU A 88 -0.37 -2.52 -9.99
CA GLU A 88 0.15 -1.17 -9.76
C GLU A 88 -0.75 -0.38 -8.80
N LEU A 89 -2.07 -0.47 -9.00
CA LEU A 89 -3.06 0.16 -8.14
C LEU A 89 -3.03 -0.41 -6.72
N GLN A 90 -2.88 -1.74 -6.58
CA GLN A 90 -2.71 -2.39 -5.28
C GLN A 90 -1.48 -1.84 -4.54
N TYR A 91 -0.38 -1.64 -5.27
CA TYR A 91 0.82 -1.05 -4.70
C TYR A 91 0.60 0.42 -4.30
N ARG A 92 -0.14 1.21 -5.09
CA ARG A 92 -0.48 2.59 -4.72
C ARG A 92 -1.37 2.68 -3.49
N VAL A 93 -2.35 1.79 -3.32
CA VAL A 93 -3.17 1.80 -2.10
C VAL A 93 -2.37 1.40 -0.86
N TYR A 94 -1.33 0.56 -0.99
CA TYR A 94 -0.39 0.28 0.11
C TYR A 94 0.39 1.54 0.53
N GLN A 95 0.72 2.41 -0.44
CA GLN A 95 1.31 3.73 -0.20
C GLN A 95 0.32 4.77 0.38
N GLY A 96 -0.92 4.36 0.68
CA GLY A 96 -1.93 5.23 1.28
C GLY A 96 -2.80 5.99 0.27
N PHE A 97 -2.64 5.74 -1.04
CA PHE A 97 -3.58 6.28 -2.01
C PHE A 97 -4.98 5.68 -1.81
N THR A 98 -5.98 6.51 -2.04
CA THR A 98 -7.40 6.14 -2.09
C THR A 98 -7.88 6.19 -3.53
N VAL A 99 -8.78 5.30 -3.90
CA VAL A 99 -9.40 5.28 -5.23
C VAL A 99 -10.64 6.15 -5.21
N GLU A 100 -10.66 7.17 -6.07
CA GLU A 100 -11.74 8.15 -6.17
C GLU A 100 -12.77 7.76 -7.24
N GLY A 101 -12.34 7.06 -8.29
CA GLY A 101 -13.21 6.64 -9.38
C GLY A 101 -12.51 5.78 -10.42
N VAL A 102 -13.32 4.99 -11.13
CA VAL A 102 -12.91 4.14 -12.25
C VAL A 102 -13.76 4.52 -13.46
N GLU A 103 -13.11 4.86 -14.56
CA GLU A 103 -13.74 5.25 -15.82
C GLU A 103 -13.32 4.30 -16.94
N ALA A 104 -14.24 3.44 -17.37
CA ALA A 104 -14.02 2.52 -18.47
C ALA A 104 -14.51 3.10 -19.80
N SER A 105 -13.75 2.86 -20.86
CA SER A 105 -14.10 3.18 -22.24
C SER A 105 -13.82 1.98 -23.15
N ALA A 106 -14.09 2.08 -24.45
CA ALA A 106 -13.91 0.98 -25.39
C ALA A 106 -12.46 0.46 -25.45
N ASP A 107 -11.48 1.35 -25.34
CA ASP A 107 -10.06 1.03 -25.61
C ASP A 107 -9.16 1.15 -24.37
N GLN A 108 -9.68 1.70 -23.27
CA GLN A 108 -8.90 1.99 -22.07
C GLN A 108 -9.77 2.06 -20.81
N ILE A 109 -9.11 1.93 -19.66
CA ILE A 109 -9.67 2.17 -18.34
C ILE A 109 -8.77 3.14 -17.57
N ASP A 110 -9.40 4.12 -16.93
CA ASP A 110 -8.74 5.12 -16.11
C ASP A 110 -9.15 4.93 -14.65
N VAL A 111 -8.17 4.94 -13.74
CA VAL A 111 -8.39 4.90 -12.31
C VAL A 111 -7.83 6.16 -11.69
N HIS A 112 -8.70 6.95 -11.07
CA HIS A 112 -8.33 8.18 -10.39
C HIS A 112 -8.03 7.86 -8.93
N ILE A 113 -6.84 8.26 -8.49
CA ILE A 113 -6.36 8.03 -7.13
C ILE A 113 -5.94 9.33 -6.46
N LYS A 114 -6.02 9.34 -5.13
CA LYS A 114 -5.71 10.50 -4.30
C LYS A 114 -4.93 10.10 -3.06
N LEU A 115 -3.89 10.84 -2.73
CA LEU A 115 -3.16 10.77 -1.47
C LEU A 115 -3.29 12.11 -0.74
N ILE A 116 -3.53 12.05 0.57
CA ILE A 116 -3.48 13.23 1.44
C ILE A 116 -2.30 13.05 2.39
N GLU A 117 -1.30 13.90 2.25
CA GLU A 117 -0.05 13.86 3.01
C GLU A 117 0.32 15.29 3.42
N ASP A 118 0.60 15.49 4.71
CA ASP A 118 0.93 16.80 5.30
C ASP A 118 -0.05 17.95 4.94
N GLY A 119 -1.34 17.61 4.83
CA GLY A 119 -2.40 18.55 4.46
C GLY A 119 -2.40 18.95 2.99
N GLN A 120 -1.51 18.38 2.18
CA GLN A 120 -1.52 18.51 0.72
C GLN A 120 -2.30 17.36 0.08
N THR A 121 -2.93 17.65 -1.04
CA THR A 121 -3.67 16.66 -1.83
C THR A 121 -2.92 16.38 -3.12
N PHE A 122 -2.49 15.14 -3.30
CA PHE A 122 -1.89 14.64 -4.52
C PHE A 122 -2.94 13.82 -5.27
N THR A 123 -3.15 14.13 -6.54
CA THR A 123 -4.07 13.39 -7.41
C THR A 123 -3.30 12.84 -8.59
N GLN A 124 -3.66 11.63 -9.01
CA GLN A 124 -3.01 10.95 -10.11
C GLN A 124 -4.01 10.06 -10.82
N THR A 125 -3.82 9.85 -12.12
CA THR A 125 -4.61 8.88 -12.87
C THR A 125 -3.70 7.77 -13.39
N LEU A 126 -4.10 6.53 -13.13
CA LEU A 126 -3.53 5.34 -13.74
C LEU A 126 -4.40 4.96 -14.93
N ARG A 127 -3.82 4.97 -16.13
CA ARG A 127 -4.50 4.51 -17.35
C ARG A 127 -3.96 3.16 -17.75
N SER A 128 -4.86 2.23 -18.05
CA SER A 128 -4.52 0.99 -18.74
C SER A 128 -5.22 0.88 -20.08
N SER A 129 -4.49 0.40 -21.08
CA SER A 129 -4.96 0.15 -22.43
C SER A 129 -4.23 -1.04 -23.03
N PHE A 130 -4.87 -1.72 -23.97
CA PHE A 130 -4.25 -2.84 -24.68
C PHE A 130 -3.72 -2.40 -26.04
N ASP A 131 -2.49 -2.82 -26.37
CA ASP A 131 -2.01 -2.90 -27.74
C ASP A 131 -1.85 -4.38 -28.09
N GLN A 132 -2.74 -4.87 -28.95
CA GLN A 132 -2.92 -6.31 -29.21
C GLN A 132 -3.17 -7.07 -27.89
N ASP A 133 -2.30 -8.01 -27.53
CA ASP A 133 -2.38 -8.80 -26.29
C ASP A 133 -1.53 -8.22 -25.15
N THR A 134 -0.93 -7.02 -25.34
CA THR A 134 -0.06 -6.40 -24.34
C THR A 134 -0.78 -5.29 -23.60
N GLU A 135 -0.91 -5.44 -22.29
CA GLU A 135 -1.40 -4.38 -21.41
C GLU A 135 -0.32 -3.32 -21.16
N HIS A 136 -0.68 -2.06 -21.37
CA HIS A 136 0.14 -0.89 -21.09
C HIS A 136 -0.49 -0.07 -19.96
N VAL A 137 0.27 0.15 -18.88
CA VAL A 137 -0.13 1.00 -17.76
C VAL A 137 0.74 2.25 -17.74
N ARG A 138 0.11 3.42 -17.57
CA ARG A 138 0.82 4.70 -17.49
C ARG A 138 0.17 5.66 -16.51
N TYR A 139 1.02 6.53 -15.97
CA TYR A 139 0.62 7.71 -15.23
C TYR A 139 0.29 8.84 -16.20
N ILE A 140 -0.81 9.53 -15.95
CA ILE A 140 -1.27 10.70 -16.71
C ILE A 140 -1.54 11.88 -15.78
#